data_AF-A0A2G6ERL8-F1
#
_entry.id   AF-A0A2G6ERL8-F1
#
_cell.length_a   1.000
_cell.length_b   1.000
_cell.length_c   1.000
_cell.angle_alpha   90.00
_cell.angle_beta   90.00
_cell.angle_gamma   90.00
#
_symmetry.space_group_name_H-M   'P 1'
#
loop_
_entity.id
_entity.type
_entity.pdbx_description
1 polymer ?
#
loop_
_entity_poly.entity_id
_entity_poly.type
_entity_poly.pdbx_seq_one_letter_code
_entity_poly.pdbx_strand_id
1 'polypeptide(L)'
;MARNGYYTLRSAWQADGSDYLNQGYMNIFTHVSANVNEEGISAGSQWVADLNIGDVVFSRTETADKHPHLATGQNLLIADETAYPALVGILDLWQNDLAPEIIIVSQQQNEQDYFSEKYENVLPANATIYRVVKPVAEQTEAILKVIENIDNIDGVWGALENNSAKRIRHYLRNQCGLSGKVNHVKGYWRLK
;
A
#
# COMPACT_ATOMS: atom_id res chain seq x y z
N MET A 1 -14.92 18.64 14.30
CA MET A 1 -14.88 18.51 12.83
C MET A 1 -14.62 17.05 12.51
N ALA A 2 -15.52 16.39 11.77
CA ALA A 2 -15.29 15.02 11.30
C ALA A 2 -14.09 15.02 10.34
N ARG A 3 -13.04 14.29 10.68
CA ARG A 3 -11.81 14.20 9.88
C ARG A 3 -11.95 12.98 8.97
N ASN A 4 -12.00 13.19 7.66
CA ASN A 4 -12.12 12.11 6.69
C ASN A 4 -10.71 11.59 6.36
N GLY A 5 -10.51 10.27 6.45
CA GLY A 5 -9.31 9.57 5.98
C GLY A 5 -9.73 8.37 5.13
N TYR A 6 -8.86 7.96 4.21
CA TYR A 6 -9.03 6.71 3.45
C TYR A 6 -8.17 5.64 4.10
N TYR A 7 -8.78 4.48 4.35
CA TYR A 7 -8.13 3.33 4.95
C TYR A 7 -8.53 2.07 4.20
N THR A 8 -7.67 1.06 4.23
CA THR A 8 -7.97 -0.23 3.61
C THR A 8 -8.74 -1.11 4.59
N LEU A 9 -9.96 -1.50 4.21
CA LEU A 9 -10.70 -2.56 4.89
C LEU A 9 -10.08 -3.90 4.49
N ARG A 10 -9.40 -4.54 5.43
CA ARG A 10 -8.60 -5.75 5.16
C ARG A 10 -9.45 -7.01 5.06
N SER A 11 -10.48 -7.09 5.90
CA SER A 11 -11.49 -8.14 5.85
C SER A 11 -12.80 -7.64 6.46
N ALA A 12 -13.91 -8.19 6.00
CA ALA A 12 -15.23 -8.01 6.59
C ALA A 12 -15.92 -9.36 6.69
N TRP A 13 -16.61 -9.60 7.79
CA TRP A 13 -17.32 -10.85 8.03
C TRP A 13 -18.62 -10.62 8.81
N GLN A 14 -19.44 -11.65 8.82
CA GLN A 14 -20.72 -11.69 9.53
C GLN A 14 -20.46 -12.33 10.89
N ALA A 15 -20.89 -11.67 11.97
CA ALA A 15 -20.92 -12.29 13.29
C ALA A 15 -22.02 -13.35 13.35
N ASP A 16 -21.86 -14.33 14.23
CA ASP A 16 -22.87 -15.37 14.47
C ASP A 16 -24.24 -14.75 14.76
N GLY A 17 -25.25 -15.14 13.98
CA GLY A 17 -26.63 -14.66 14.13
C GLY A 17 -26.91 -13.26 13.56
N SER A 18 -25.96 -12.63 12.88
CA SER A 18 -26.26 -11.46 12.02
C SER A 18 -26.72 -11.92 10.64
N ASP A 19 -27.42 -11.09 9.87
CA ASP A 19 -27.79 -11.34 8.46
C ASP A 19 -26.95 -10.49 7.47
N TYR A 20 -25.98 -9.74 7.97
CA TYR A 20 -25.15 -8.83 7.17
C TYR A 20 -23.72 -8.75 7.71
N LEU A 21 -22.79 -8.26 6.89
CA LEU A 21 -21.41 -8.01 7.32
C LEU A 21 -21.41 -6.89 8.36
N ASN A 22 -21.13 -7.24 9.62
CA ASN A 22 -21.17 -6.32 10.75
C ASN A 22 -19.85 -6.31 11.54
N GLN A 23 -18.83 -7.02 11.05
CA GLN A 23 -17.48 -7.04 11.60
C GLN A 23 -16.48 -6.73 10.51
N GLY A 24 -15.37 -6.09 10.88
CA GLY A 24 -14.31 -5.74 9.96
C GLY A 24 -12.97 -5.56 10.65
N TYR A 25 -11.91 -5.70 9.87
CA TYR A 25 -10.53 -5.50 10.32
C TYR A 25 -9.82 -4.51 9.41
N MET A 26 -9.08 -3.58 10.01
CA MET A 26 -8.34 -2.53 9.32
C MET A 26 -6.95 -2.43 9.93
N ASN A 27 -5.94 -2.32 9.08
CA ASN A 27 -4.59 -1.99 9.49
C ASN A 27 -4.36 -0.51 9.19
N ILE A 28 -3.90 0.24 10.18
CA ILE A 28 -3.62 1.66 10.04
C ILE A 28 -2.18 1.92 10.41
N PHE A 29 -1.41 2.40 9.43
CA PHE A 29 -0.07 2.88 9.71
C PHE A 29 -0.14 4.22 10.44
N THR A 30 0.49 4.30 11.60
CA THR A 30 0.57 5.53 12.39
C THR A 30 1.93 6.18 12.16
N HIS A 31 1.93 7.29 11.44
CA HIS A 31 3.14 8.13 11.35
C HIS A 31 3.40 8.71 12.74
N VAL A 32 4.34 8.14 13.49
CA VAL A 32 4.84 8.70 14.74
C VAL A 32 6.16 9.40 14.40
N SER A 33 6.17 10.74 14.40
CA SER A 33 7.42 11.47 14.28
C SER A 33 8.27 11.19 15.52
N ALA A 34 9.48 10.67 15.35
CA ALA A 34 10.44 10.45 16.43
C ALA A 34 10.91 11.77 17.11
N ASN A 35 10.57 12.93 16.53
CA ASN A 35 10.84 14.25 17.11
C ASN A 35 9.53 14.86 17.61
N VAL A 36 9.21 14.56 18.87
CA VAL A 36 8.01 15.03 19.56
C VAL A 36 8.26 16.44 20.10
N ASN A 37 8.10 17.44 19.24
CA ASN A 37 7.81 18.82 19.64
C ASN A 37 6.53 19.24 18.90
N GLU A 38 5.39 18.64 19.25
CA GLU A 38 3.98 19.02 18.93
C GLU A 38 3.57 19.38 17.48
N GLU A 39 4.48 19.49 16.52
CA GLU A 39 4.23 19.75 15.11
C GLU A 39 4.48 18.46 14.32
N GLY A 40 3.43 17.69 14.03
CA GLY A 40 3.53 16.67 12.97
C GLY A 40 2.77 15.36 13.13
N ILE A 41 2.01 15.14 14.22
CA ILE A 41 1.13 13.96 14.28
C ILE A 41 0.01 14.14 13.27
N SER A 42 -0.10 13.19 12.33
CA SER A 42 -1.15 13.26 11.31
C SER A 42 -2.54 13.17 11.97
N ALA A 43 -3.54 13.79 11.35
CA ALA A 43 -4.92 13.71 11.82
C ALA A 43 -5.42 12.27 12.00
N GLY A 44 -4.98 11.35 11.13
CA GLY A 44 -5.29 9.92 11.22
C GLY A 44 -4.56 9.25 12.38
N SER A 45 -3.26 9.52 12.56
CA SER A 45 -2.48 9.01 13.68
C SER A 45 -3.07 9.42 15.03
N GLN A 46 -3.49 10.69 15.17
CA GLN A 46 -4.15 11.17 16.39
C GLN A 46 -5.48 10.47 16.64
N TRP A 47 -6.31 10.32 15.60
CA TRP A 47 -7.58 9.63 15.72
C TRP A 47 -7.37 8.17 16.17
N VAL A 48 -6.41 7.45 15.61
CA VAL A 48 -6.09 6.07 16.04
C VAL A 48 -5.65 6.03 17.49
N ALA A 49 -4.85 7.00 17.95
CA ALA A 49 -4.42 7.08 19.34
C ALA A 49 -5.58 7.34 20.32
N ASP A 50 -6.65 8.00 19.85
CA ASP A 50 -7.82 8.35 20.67
C ASP A 50 -8.92 7.27 20.65
N LEU A 51 -8.80 6.21 19.83
CA LEU A 51 -9.82 5.17 19.70
C LEU A 51 -9.90 4.25 20.93
N ASN A 52 -11.11 4.01 21.40
CA ASN A 52 -11.43 3.11 22.51
C ASN A 52 -12.41 2.00 22.08
N ILE A 53 -12.40 0.90 22.82
CA ILE A 53 -13.42 -0.16 22.67
C ILE A 53 -14.80 0.44 22.95
N GLY A 54 -15.73 0.24 22.02
CA GLY A 54 -17.08 0.80 22.09
C GLY A 54 -17.28 2.08 21.27
N ASP A 55 -16.20 2.66 20.73
CA ASP A 55 -16.31 3.79 19.82
C ASP A 55 -17.03 3.41 18.52
N VAL A 56 -17.85 4.33 18.02
CA VAL A 56 -18.57 4.16 16.75
C VAL A 56 -17.74 4.76 15.62
N VAL A 57 -17.28 3.90 14.71
CA VAL A 57 -16.58 4.30 13.48
C VAL A 57 -17.58 4.31 12.32
N PHE A 58 -17.74 5.47 11.68
CA PHE A 58 -18.60 5.61 10.50
C PHE A 58 -17.77 5.52 9.22
N SER A 59 -18.11 4.59 8.34
CA SER A 59 -17.67 4.61 6.94
C SER A 59 -18.74 5.29 6.08
N ARG A 60 -18.32 6.17 5.16
CA ARG A 60 -19.22 6.87 4.24
C ARG A 60 -19.26 6.26 2.85
N THR A 61 -18.15 5.66 2.43
CA THR A 61 -17.96 5.15 1.08
C THR A 61 -17.08 3.92 1.12
N GLU A 62 -17.57 2.86 0.50
CA GLU A 62 -16.78 1.69 0.15
C GLU A 62 -16.62 1.69 -1.36
N THR A 63 -15.40 1.50 -1.84
CA THR A 63 -15.11 1.38 -3.27
C THR A 63 -14.22 0.18 -3.46
N ALA A 64 -14.70 -0.81 -4.23
CA ALA A 64 -13.89 -1.94 -4.59
C ALA A 64 -12.68 -1.46 -5.42
N ASP A 65 -11.46 -1.70 -4.91
CA ASP A 65 -10.25 -1.47 -5.70
C ASP A 65 -10.10 -2.64 -6.68
N LYS A 66 -10.29 -2.35 -7.97
CA LYS A 66 -10.27 -3.36 -9.04
C LYS A 66 -8.94 -3.28 -9.80
N HIS A 67 -8.35 -4.44 -10.04
CA HIS A 67 -7.02 -4.54 -10.67
C HIS A 67 -6.99 -5.43 -11.92
N PRO A 68 -7.88 -5.23 -12.91
CA PRO A 68 -7.94 -6.10 -14.08
C PRO A 68 -6.65 -6.12 -14.91
N HIS A 69 -5.85 -5.05 -14.85
CA HIS A 69 -4.56 -4.96 -15.53
C HIS A 69 -3.49 -5.90 -14.95
N LEU A 70 -3.69 -6.41 -13.72
CA LEU A 70 -2.75 -7.34 -13.08
C LEU A 70 -3.02 -8.81 -13.43
N ALA A 71 -4.10 -9.11 -14.14
CA ALA A 71 -4.53 -10.47 -14.41
C ALA A 71 -3.58 -11.25 -15.35
N THR A 72 -2.73 -10.55 -16.10
CA THR A 72 -1.80 -11.14 -17.09
C THR A 72 -0.50 -10.36 -17.15
N GLY A 73 0.56 -10.97 -17.69
CA GLY A 73 1.85 -10.32 -17.92
C GLY A 73 2.71 -10.18 -16.66
N GLN A 74 3.94 -9.71 -16.84
CA GLN A 74 4.87 -9.42 -15.75
C GLN A 74 4.44 -8.14 -15.04
N ASN A 75 4.00 -8.25 -13.79
CA ASN A 75 3.45 -7.14 -13.04
C ASN A 75 4.40 -6.67 -11.94
N LEU A 76 4.45 -5.36 -11.73
CA LEU A 76 5.20 -4.73 -10.65
C LEU A 76 4.24 -4.16 -9.60
N LEU A 77 4.47 -4.51 -8.34
CA LEU A 77 3.71 -4.04 -7.19
C LEU A 77 4.61 -3.17 -6.30
N ILE A 78 4.21 -1.93 -6.00
CA ILE A 78 5.00 -0.99 -5.17
C ILE A 78 4.16 -0.53 -3.99
N ALA A 79 4.62 -0.76 -2.77
CA ALA A 79 3.90 -0.33 -1.57
C ALA A 79 4.84 0.28 -0.55
N ASP A 80 4.45 1.43 0.01
CA ASP A 80 4.94 1.89 1.30
C ASP A 80 4.05 1.38 2.44
N GLU A 81 4.40 1.71 3.69
CA GLU A 81 3.77 1.21 4.90
C GLU A 81 2.26 1.51 4.95
N THR A 82 1.83 2.60 4.32
CA THR A 82 0.41 2.99 4.23
C THR A 82 -0.37 2.12 3.23
N ALA A 83 0.35 1.49 2.30
CA ALA A 83 -0.19 0.67 1.23
C ALA A 83 -0.01 -0.85 1.44
N TYR A 84 0.77 -1.28 2.43
CA TYR A 84 0.95 -2.71 2.74
C TYR A 84 -0.37 -3.48 2.89
N PRO A 85 -1.41 -2.96 3.58
CA PRO A 85 -2.67 -3.69 3.71
C PRO A 85 -3.36 -3.94 2.35
N ALA A 86 -3.27 -2.97 1.43
CA ALA A 86 -3.83 -3.11 0.08
C ALA A 86 -2.99 -4.08 -0.77
N LEU A 87 -1.66 -4.02 -0.66
CA LEU A 87 -0.77 -4.98 -1.33
C LEU A 87 -1.08 -6.41 -0.92
N VAL A 88 -1.22 -6.69 0.38
CA VAL A 88 -1.58 -8.02 0.86
C VAL A 88 -2.96 -8.45 0.33
N GLY A 89 -3.95 -7.54 0.29
CA GLY A 89 -5.25 -7.85 -0.31
C GLY A 89 -5.20 -8.19 -1.80
N ILE A 90 -4.29 -7.56 -2.55
CA ILE A 90 -4.04 -7.90 -3.97
C ILE A 90 -3.41 -9.29 -4.08
N LEU A 91 -2.43 -9.60 -3.24
CA LEU A 91 -1.70 -10.86 -3.26
C LEU A 91 -2.55 -12.06 -2.81
N ASP A 92 -3.45 -11.88 -1.83
CA ASP A 92 -4.43 -12.91 -1.43
C ASP A 92 -5.32 -13.37 -2.59
N LEU A 93 -5.58 -12.45 -3.53
CA LEU A 93 -6.44 -12.66 -4.69
C LEU A 93 -5.63 -12.79 -5.99
N TRP A 94 -4.33 -13.06 -5.89
CA TRP A 94 -3.47 -13.17 -7.06
C TRP A 94 -3.87 -14.38 -7.91
N GLN A 95 -4.22 -14.12 -9.17
CA GLN A 95 -4.65 -15.14 -10.13
C GLN A 95 -3.80 -15.17 -11.39
N ASN A 96 -2.79 -14.30 -11.50
CA ASN A 96 -1.89 -14.29 -12.64
C ASN A 96 -0.86 -15.41 -12.50
N ASP A 97 -0.68 -16.17 -13.57
CA ASP A 97 0.26 -17.30 -13.63
C ASP A 97 1.72 -16.85 -13.44
N LEU A 98 2.04 -15.60 -13.75
CA LEU A 98 3.33 -14.99 -13.49
C LEU A 98 3.37 -14.37 -12.09
N ALA A 99 4.42 -14.71 -11.35
CA ALA A 99 4.68 -14.09 -10.06
C ALA A 99 5.05 -12.61 -10.26
N PRO A 100 4.56 -11.71 -9.40
CA PRO A 100 4.88 -10.29 -9.53
C PRO A 100 6.31 -9.99 -9.07
N GLU A 101 6.83 -8.89 -9.59
CA GLU A 101 7.95 -8.15 -9.00
C GLU A 101 7.40 -7.25 -7.89
N ILE A 102 7.97 -7.28 -6.68
CA ILE A 102 7.43 -6.55 -5.52
C ILE A 102 8.48 -5.62 -4.94
N ILE A 103 8.18 -4.32 -4.85
CA ILE A 103 9.01 -3.33 -4.15
C ILE A 103 8.31 -2.93 -2.85
N ILE A 104 8.87 -3.39 -1.73
CA ILE A 104 8.41 -3.06 -0.37
C ILE A 104 9.25 -1.90 0.16
N VAL A 105 8.61 -0.75 0.34
CA VAL A 105 9.25 0.51 0.72
C VAL A 105 8.95 0.80 2.18
N SER A 106 9.96 1.19 2.96
CA SER A 106 9.76 1.71 4.31
C SER A 106 10.79 2.77 4.69
N GLN A 107 10.53 3.51 5.77
CA GLN A 107 11.49 4.44 6.36
C GLN A 107 12.45 3.73 7.32
N GLN A 108 11.96 2.72 8.02
CA GLN A 108 12.68 1.99 9.05
C GLN A 108 12.68 0.48 8.76
N GLN A 109 13.72 -0.20 9.25
CA GLN A 109 13.92 -1.63 8.97
C GLN A 109 12.84 -2.50 9.62
N ASN A 110 12.38 -2.16 10.83
CA ASN A 110 11.35 -2.91 11.55
C ASN A 110 9.97 -2.84 10.88
N GLU A 111 9.68 -1.82 10.08
CA GLU A 111 8.41 -1.74 9.33
C GLU A 111 8.31 -2.84 8.27
N GLN A 112 9.46 -3.35 7.79
CA GLN A 112 9.53 -4.46 6.84
C GLN A 112 9.04 -5.80 7.44
N ASP A 113 9.00 -5.89 8.78
CA ASP A 113 8.57 -7.09 9.50
C ASP A 113 7.05 -7.35 9.36
N TYR A 114 6.29 -6.39 8.83
CA TYR A 114 4.90 -6.59 8.46
C TYR A 114 4.71 -7.84 7.58
N PHE A 115 5.68 -8.15 6.71
CA PHE A 115 5.65 -9.33 5.84
C PHE A 115 6.38 -10.56 6.39
N SER A 116 7.01 -10.50 7.57
CA SER A 116 7.68 -11.65 8.20
C SER A 116 6.86 -12.28 9.32
N GLU A 117 5.90 -11.56 9.92
CA GLU A 117 5.09 -12.10 11.01
C GLU A 117 3.79 -12.74 10.53
N LYS A 118 2.83 -11.91 10.11
CA LYS A 118 1.44 -12.33 9.84
C LYS A 118 1.18 -12.68 8.39
N TYR A 119 2.01 -12.17 7.47
CA TYR A 119 1.78 -12.24 6.03
C TYR A 119 2.93 -12.89 5.25
N GLU A 120 3.79 -13.67 5.91
CA GLU A 120 4.90 -14.40 5.26
C GLU A 120 4.37 -15.29 4.11
N ASN A 121 3.29 -16.02 4.36
CA ASN A 121 2.68 -16.92 3.37
C ASN A 121 1.89 -16.21 2.26
N VAL A 122 1.71 -14.89 2.33
CA VAL A 122 0.98 -14.12 1.30
C VAL A 122 1.89 -13.77 0.12
N LEU A 123 3.21 -13.70 0.35
CA LEU A 123 4.16 -13.43 -0.71
C LEU A 123 4.29 -14.68 -1.62
N PRO A 124 4.02 -14.57 -2.93
CA PRO A 124 4.15 -15.72 -3.83
C PRO A 124 5.57 -16.28 -3.81
N ALA A 125 5.74 -17.60 -3.70
CA ALA A 125 7.05 -18.23 -3.51
C ALA A 125 8.09 -17.91 -4.61
N ASN A 126 7.61 -17.61 -5.83
CA ASN A 126 8.45 -17.24 -6.98
C ASN A 126 8.47 -15.74 -7.27
N ALA A 127 7.88 -14.91 -6.39
CA ALA A 127 7.95 -13.47 -6.54
C ALA A 127 9.36 -12.99 -6.19
N THR A 128 9.89 -12.08 -7.00
CA THR A 128 11.12 -11.36 -6.67
C THR A 128 10.75 -10.17 -5.80
N ILE A 129 11.44 -10.03 -4.67
CA ILE A 129 11.12 -9.01 -3.65
C ILE A 129 12.32 -8.10 -3.47
N TYR A 130 12.10 -6.81 -3.73
CA TYR A 130 13.04 -5.74 -3.46
C TYR A 130 12.60 -4.97 -2.22
N ARG A 131 13.52 -4.79 -1.27
CA ARG A 131 13.26 -4.00 -0.07
C ARG A 131 14.02 -2.68 -0.14
N VAL A 132 13.27 -1.58 -0.02
CA VAL A 132 13.80 -0.22 -0.01
C VAL A 132 13.57 0.38 1.36
N VAL A 133 14.60 0.40 2.20
CA VAL A 133 14.57 1.05 3.51
C VAL A 133 15.32 2.37 3.42
N LYS A 134 14.58 3.46 3.27
CA LYS A 134 15.13 4.80 3.02
C LYS A 134 14.26 5.90 3.63
N PRO A 135 14.87 7.02 4.07
CA PRO A 135 14.10 8.23 4.36
C PRO A 135 13.25 8.63 3.15
N VAL A 136 12.05 9.18 3.38
CA VAL A 136 11.07 9.56 2.34
C VAL A 136 11.71 10.33 1.17
N ALA A 137 12.63 11.25 1.48
CA ALA A 137 13.32 12.07 0.48
C ALA A 137 14.17 11.25 -0.52
N GLU A 138 14.63 10.07 -0.14
CA GLU A 138 15.48 9.19 -0.95
C GLU A 138 14.72 8.01 -1.57
N GLN A 139 13.49 7.72 -1.10
CA GLN A 139 12.72 6.55 -1.53
C GLN A 139 12.47 6.54 -3.04
N THR A 140 12.11 7.68 -3.64
CA THR A 140 11.82 7.73 -5.09
C THR A 140 13.02 7.25 -5.92
N GLU A 141 14.22 7.79 -5.66
CA GLU A 141 15.41 7.41 -6.45
C GLU A 141 15.78 5.95 -6.26
N ALA A 142 15.65 5.44 -5.03
CA ALA A 142 15.92 4.05 -4.74
C ALA A 142 14.94 3.11 -5.47
N ILE A 143 13.66 3.47 -5.52
CA ILE A 143 12.64 2.71 -6.27
C ILE A 143 12.95 2.73 -7.77
N LEU A 144 13.29 3.90 -8.34
CA LEU A 144 13.62 4.00 -9.76
C LEU A 144 14.84 3.14 -10.15
N LYS A 145 15.88 3.11 -9.30
CA LYS A 145 17.04 2.23 -9.52
C LYS A 145 16.66 0.74 -9.49
N VAL A 146 15.69 0.34 -8.68
CA VAL A 146 15.19 -1.03 -8.72
C VAL A 146 14.47 -1.28 -10.04
N ILE A 147 13.57 -0.38 -10.45
CA ILE A 147 12.82 -0.48 -11.71
C ILE A 147 13.74 -0.59 -12.94
N GLU A 148 14.87 0.13 -12.95
CA GLU A 148 15.89 0.06 -14.01
C GLU A 148 16.46 -1.34 -14.25
N ASN A 149 16.40 -2.21 -13.24
CA ASN A 149 16.93 -3.57 -13.31
C ASN A 149 15.84 -4.63 -13.55
N ILE A 150 14.60 -4.22 -13.82
CA ILE A 150 13.50 -5.13 -14.14
C ILE A 150 13.34 -5.18 -15.66
N ASP A 151 13.53 -6.38 -16.24
CA ASP A 151 13.60 -6.56 -17.70
C ASP A 151 12.29 -6.21 -18.44
N ASN A 152 11.14 -6.60 -17.89
CA ASN A 152 9.83 -6.33 -18.49
C ASN A 152 8.78 -5.98 -17.43
N ILE A 153 7.93 -5.00 -17.75
CA ILE A 153 6.83 -4.56 -16.90
C ILE A 153 5.59 -4.34 -17.79
N ASP A 154 4.64 -5.26 -17.74
CA ASP A 154 3.39 -5.19 -18.51
C ASP A 154 2.29 -4.42 -17.77
N GLY A 155 2.34 -4.42 -16.44
CA GLY A 155 1.38 -3.72 -15.60
C GLY A 155 1.96 -3.36 -14.22
N VAL A 156 1.42 -2.30 -13.64
CA VAL A 156 1.88 -1.76 -12.36
C VAL A 156 0.69 -1.40 -11.50
N TRP A 157 0.72 -1.89 -10.27
CA TRP A 157 0.00 -1.28 -9.18
C TRP A 157 1.00 -0.69 -8.20
N GLY A 158 0.71 0.51 -7.70
CA GLY A 158 1.48 1.01 -6.57
C GLY A 158 0.72 2.02 -5.76
N ALA A 159 1.12 2.17 -4.51
CA ALA A 159 0.58 3.19 -3.64
C ALA A 159 1.66 3.63 -2.65
N LEU A 160 1.92 4.94 -2.65
CA LEU A 160 2.93 5.56 -1.80
C LEU A 160 2.71 7.07 -1.67
N GLU A 161 3.71 7.81 -1.16
CA GLU A 161 3.72 9.28 -1.12
C GLU A 161 3.42 9.92 -2.50
N ASN A 162 2.64 11.00 -2.49
CA ASN A 162 2.06 11.61 -3.69
C ASN A 162 3.09 12.08 -4.74
N ASN A 163 4.14 12.79 -4.33
CA ASN A 163 5.17 13.25 -5.25
C ASN A 163 5.96 12.06 -5.81
N SER A 164 6.31 11.11 -4.96
CA SER A 164 6.99 9.86 -5.34
C SER A 164 6.17 9.08 -6.37
N ALA A 165 4.88 8.86 -6.10
CA ALA A 165 3.95 8.23 -7.03
C ALA A 165 3.89 8.98 -8.37
N LYS A 166 3.87 10.32 -8.38
CA LYS A 166 3.87 11.12 -9.61
C LYS A 166 5.14 10.90 -10.43
N ARG A 167 6.30 10.89 -9.79
CA ARG A 167 7.60 10.70 -10.44
C ARG A 167 7.74 9.29 -11.01
N ILE A 168 7.35 8.27 -10.24
CA ILE A 168 7.35 6.86 -10.69
C ILE A 168 6.39 6.66 -11.86
N ARG A 169 5.14 7.16 -11.80
CA ARG A 169 4.21 7.10 -12.95
C ARG A 169 4.82 7.69 -14.22
N HIS A 170 5.49 8.83 -14.08
CA HIS A 170 6.13 9.52 -15.21
C HIS A 170 7.27 8.68 -15.80
N TYR A 171 8.11 8.09 -14.95
CA TYR A 171 9.19 7.19 -15.36
C TYR A 171 8.64 5.96 -16.10
N LEU A 172 7.70 5.23 -15.49
CA LEU A 172 7.09 4.04 -16.09
C LEU A 172 6.45 4.31 -17.45
N ARG A 173 5.86 5.51 -17.62
CA ARG A 173 5.28 5.90 -18.91
C ARG A 173 6.34 6.18 -19.97
N ASN A 174 7.38 6.94 -19.61
CA ASN A 174 8.31 7.50 -20.60
C ASN A 174 9.52 6.62 -20.87
N GLN A 175 9.94 5.82 -19.89
CA GLN A 175 11.09 4.92 -20.00
C GLN A 175 10.66 3.47 -20.24
N CYS A 176 9.62 3.01 -19.56
CA CYS A 176 9.11 1.64 -19.72
C CYS A 176 7.95 1.54 -20.74
N GLY A 177 7.44 2.66 -21.26
CA GLY A 177 6.39 2.67 -22.28
C GLY A 177 4.98 2.32 -21.79
N LEU A 178 4.73 2.27 -20.47
CA LEU A 178 3.43 1.85 -19.94
C LEU A 178 2.34 2.89 -20.23
N SER A 179 1.22 2.41 -20.78
CA SER A 179 0.01 3.22 -20.95
C SER A 179 -0.66 3.54 -19.61
N GLY A 180 -1.49 4.59 -19.58
CA GLY A 180 -2.25 4.94 -18.38
C GLY A 180 -3.23 3.86 -17.88
N LYS A 181 -3.62 2.90 -18.74
CA LYS A 181 -4.55 1.81 -18.39
C LYS A 181 -3.91 0.70 -17.55
N VAL A 182 -2.58 0.64 -17.54
CA VAL A 182 -1.80 -0.41 -16.85
C VAL A 182 -0.77 0.19 -15.89
N ASN A 183 -0.69 1.53 -15.79
CA ASN A 183 0.22 2.26 -14.90
C ASN A 183 -0.58 2.87 -13.73
N HIS A 184 -0.93 2.04 -12.76
CA HIS A 184 -1.79 2.38 -11.63
C HIS A 184 -0.98 2.60 -10.34
N VAL A 185 -0.02 3.52 -10.37
CA VAL A 185 0.63 4.00 -9.13
C VAL A 185 -0.21 5.16 -8.57
N LYS A 186 -0.55 5.17 -7.27
CA LYS A 186 -1.43 6.13 -6.59
C LYS A 186 -0.68 6.85 -5.47
N GLY A 187 -1.06 8.10 -5.21
CA GLY A 187 -0.55 8.87 -4.06
C GLY A 187 -1.49 8.72 -2.87
N TYR A 188 -1.12 7.97 -1.83
CA TYR A 188 -1.98 7.71 -0.66
C TYR A 188 -1.89 8.80 0.40
N TRP A 189 -0.70 9.35 0.57
CA TRP A 189 -0.45 10.45 1.50
C TRP A 189 0.49 11.46 0.84
N ARG A 190 0.71 12.61 1.49
CA ARG A 190 1.56 13.67 0.97
C ARG A 190 2.41 14.24 2.10
N LEU A 191 3.72 14.31 1.87
CA LEU A 191 4.60 15.06 2.77
C LEU A 191 4.29 16.56 2.64
N LYS A 192 4.06 17.22 3.77
CA LYS A 192 3.77 18.66 3.82
C LYS A 192 5.05 19.48 3.70
#